data_AF-A0A8X7TR45-F1
#
_entry.id   AF-A0A8X7TR45-F1
#
_cell.length_a   1.000
_cell.length_b   1.000
_cell.length_c   1.000
_cell.angle_alpha   90.00
_cell.angle_beta   90.00
_cell.angle_gamma   90.00
#
_symmetry.space_group_name_H-M   'P 1'
#
loop_
_entity.id
_entity.type
_entity.pdbx_description
1 polymer ?
#
loop_
_entity_poly.entity_id
_entity_poly.type
_entity_poly.pdbx_seq_one_letter_code
_entity_poly.pdbx_strand_id
1 'polypeptide(L)'
;MGPMKNLRQLYLEAQGTQCPNLGIDLPFDLVMEILSRVPAKSIKRFCCVSRLWGYILSLPCFTELFLTKYPCRPPLLLFTFENKESIFFFSAPQPRNPGDDSSLVPARYNVHRKHYPKDYSVRVGSPLGGFICRQDKGKVDTIVVSNPVTGESIFLPEVKSKNINIQMIPFLGYDPINKQFKVLCVKFEDVPNTSDDHQILTLGNNKKHLWRTTLCKPHYPKSNGICIDGILYYSAGFDWGTRVSTIVCFDVRSEKFSFINIDLCMFMTCACTLINYKGKLGALQFTLSNPRCLVSWVLEDAGKCKWSKCVYTIPPLWNNIVGRSDLDIVGVTSGGEVVLATMHLLHPFCIYYYNPKGNTFIRVLIQGLEGFVRARVYTSLDYAENLKHMTEYDKGVNTNIYS
;
A
#
# COMPACT_ATOMS: atom_id res chain seq x y z
N MET A 1 24.11 15.90 7.81
CA MET A 1 23.83 16.40 6.44
C MET A 1 25.14 16.40 5.68
N GLY A 2 25.41 15.37 4.89
CA GLY A 2 26.52 15.40 3.93
C GLY A 2 26.09 16.18 2.68
N PRO A 3 27.01 16.87 1.98
CA PRO A 3 26.64 17.63 0.80
C PRO A 3 26.17 16.66 -0.28
N MET A 4 24.94 16.85 -0.78
CA MET A 4 24.53 16.26 -2.05
C MET A 4 25.54 16.75 -3.09
N LYS A 5 26.37 15.84 -3.62
CA LYS A 5 27.18 16.12 -4.81
C LYS A 5 26.25 16.76 -5.85
N ASN A 6 26.70 17.89 -6.39
CA ASN A 6 25.96 18.68 -7.36
C ASN A 6 25.45 17.75 -8.48
N LEU A 7 24.15 17.71 -8.76
CA LEU A 7 23.56 16.81 -9.77
C LEU A 7 24.24 16.99 -11.14
N ARG A 8 24.63 18.24 -11.44
CA ARG A 8 25.52 18.62 -12.55
C ARG A 8 26.86 17.89 -12.56
N GLN A 9 27.49 17.68 -11.41
CA GLN A 9 28.79 17.02 -11.29
C GLN A 9 28.66 15.50 -11.41
N LEU A 10 27.60 14.89 -10.86
CA LEU A 10 27.29 13.46 -11.09
C LEU A 10 26.92 13.19 -12.57
N TYR A 11 26.27 14.14 -13.22
CA TYR A 11 25.99 14.10 -14.66
C TYR A 11 27.28 14.21 -15.51
N LEU A 12 28.18 15.14 -15.16
CA LEU A 12 29.50 15.30 -15.80
C LEU A 12 30.47 14.15 -15.47
N GLU A 13 30.33 13.47 -14.33
CA GLU A 13 31.08 12.26 -13.99
C GLU A 13 30.59 11.03 -14.78
N ALA A 14 29.30 11.00 -15.19
CA ALA A 14 28.70 9.90 -15.97
C ALA A 14 28.92 10.02 -17.49
N GLN A 15 29.28 11.20 -17.99
CA GLN A 15 29.68 11.43 -19.38
C GLN A 15 30.85 12.40 -19.43
N GLY A 16 31.98 11.96 -19.99
CA GLY A 16 33.22 12.73 -20.09
C GLY A 16 33.20 14.03 -20.91
N THR A 17 32.05 14.63 -21.21
CA THR A 17 31.98 15.97 -21.84
C THR A 17 30.56 16.54 -21.77
N GLN A 18 30.49 17.86 -21.48
CA GLN A 18 29.42 18.86 -21.66
C GLN A 18 27.93 18.43 -21.67
N CYS A 19 27.14 19.07 -20.80
CA CYS A 19 25.67 18.99 -20.81
C CYS A 19 25.10 19.38 -22.19
N PRO A 20 24.28 18.52 -22.83
CA PRO A 20 23.54 18.88 -24.02
C PRO A 20 22.55 19.98 -23.64
N ASN A 21 22.61 21.07 -24.39
CA ASN A 21 21.74 22.21 -24.21
C ASN A 21 20.30 21.77 -24.56
N LEU A 22 19.39 21.73 -23.58
CA LEU A 22 18.01 21.26 -23.76
C LEU A 22 17.15 22.23 -24.60
N GLY A 23 17.72 23.32 -25.12
CA GLY A 23 16.99 24.37 -25.83
C GLY A 23 16.10 25.21 -24.90
N ILE A 24 16.38 25.18 -23.60
CA ILE A 24 15.66 25.89 -22.55
C ILE A 24 16.69 26.78 -21.84
N ASP A 25 16.46 28.09 -21.76
CA ASP A 25 17.30 29.05 -21.01
C ASP A 25 17.27 28.83 -19.47
N LEU A 26 16.81 27.66 -19.01
CA LEU A 26 16.67 27.29 -17.62
C LEU A 26 17.80 26.35 -17.20
N PRO A 27 18.49 26.61 -16.07
CA PRO A 27 19.47 25.69 -15.51
C PRO A 27 18.94 24.25 -15.37
N PHE A 28 19.77 23.27 -15.76
CA PHE A 28 19.42 21.86 -15.73
C PHE A 28 18.89 21.38 -14.36
N ASP A 29 19.52 21.82 -13.27
CA ASP A 29 19.11 21.46 -11.92
C ASP A 29 17.68 21.93 -11.59
N LEU A 30 17.28 23.12 -12.08
CA LEU A 30 15.92 23.63 -11.92
C LEU A 30 14.91 22.84 -12.74
N VAL A 31 15.27 22.44 -13.97
CA VAL A 31 14.43 21.56 -14.80
C VAL A 31 14.18 20.24 -14.07
N MET A 32 15.23 19.61 -13.53
CA MET A 32 15.10 18.37 -12.77
C MET A 32 14.26 18.54 -11.50
N GLU A 33 14.41 19.66 -10.81
CA GLU A 33 13.60 19.99 -9.63
C GLU A 33 12.11 20.14 -10.00
N ILE A 34 11.79 20.85 -11.09
CA ILE A 34 10.41 21.01 -11.57
C ILE A 34 9.81 19.65 -11.93
N LEU A 35 10.53 18.85 -12.72
CA LEU A 35 10.05 17.54 -13.15
C LEU A 35 9.90 16.57 -11.98
N SER A 36 10.77 16.64 -10.97
CA SER A 36 10.62 15.84 -9.76
C SER A 36 9.34 16.11 -8.97
N ARG A 37 8.58 17.18 -9.28
CA ARG A 37 7.31 17.51 -8.64
C ARG A 37 6.08 17.09 -9.46
N VAL A 38 6.23 16.75 -10.73
CA VAL A 38 5.08 16.35 -11.56
C VAL A 38 4.68 14.88 -11.30
N PRO A 39 3.41 14.48 -11.57
CA PRO A 39 2.99 13.09 -11.43
C PRO A 39 3.81 12.12 -12.29
N ALA A 40 4.01 10.90 -11.81
CA ALA A 40 4.80 9.89 -12.50
C ALA A 40 4.26 9.55 -13.90
N LYS A 41 2.94 9.61 -14.08
CA LYS A 41 2.32 9.44 -15.40
C LYS A 41 2.78 10.48 -16.41
N SER A 42 2.99 11.73 -15.97
CA SER A 42 3.53 12.80 -16.82
C SER A 42 5.00 12.56 -17.12
N ILE A 43 5.81 12.14 -16.12
CA ILE A 43 7.21 11.75 -16.33
C ILE A 43 7.33 10.67 -17.41
N LYS A 44 6.51 9.62 -17.33
CA LYS A 44 6.51 8.56 -18.35
C LYS A 44 6.21 9.07 -19.75
N ARG A 45 5.31 10.05 -19.90
CA ARG A 45 5.03 10.69 -21.19
C ARG A 45 6.22 11.53 -21.66
N PHE A 46 6.89 12.24 -20.75
CA PHE A 46 8.07 13.03 -21.06
C PHE A 46 9.25 12.17 -21.52
N CYS A 47 9.40 10.94 -21.01
CA CYS A 47 10.37 9.98 -21.52
C CYS A 47 10.21 9.69 -23.03
N CYS A 48 9.02 9.89 -23.59
CA CYS A 48 8.72 9.68 -25.01
C CYS A 48 8.94 10.93 -25.89
N VAL A 49 9.22 12.10 -25.31
CA VAL A 49 9.38 13.36 -26.06
C VAL A 49 10.68 13.36 -26.86
N SER A 50 11.78 12.86 -26.28
CA SER A 50 13.05 12.67 -26.99
C SER A 50 13.90 11.59 -26.31
N ARG A 51 14.91 11.07 -27.03
CA ARG A 51 15.87 10.11 -26.46
C ARG A 51 16.61 10.69 -25.26
N LEU A 52 16.94 11.98 -25.29
CA LEU A 52 17.62 12.67 -24.20
C LEU A 52 16.74 12.72 -22.95
N TRP A 53 15.46 13.08 -23.09
CA TRP A 53 14.50 13.06 -21.99
C TRP A 53 14.31 11.65 -21.43
N GLY A 54 14.15 10.66 -22.30
CA GLY A 54 14.06 9.25 -21.90
C GLY A 54 15.27 8.77 -21.12
N TYR A 55 16.48 9.19 -21.49
CA TYR A 55 17.70 8.88 -20.76
C TYR A 55 17.73 9.57 -19.39
N ILE A 56 17.57 10.90 -19.35
CA ILE A 56 17.68 11.71 -18.12
C ILE A 56 16.66 11.27 -17.06
N LEU A 57 15.40 11.08 -17.46
CA LEU A 57 14.32 10.74 -16.54
C LEU A 57 14.36 9.28 -16.07
N SER A 58 15.16 8.44 -16.72
CA SER A 58 15.43 7.06 -16.29
C SER A 58 16.67 6.95 -15.41
N LEU A 59 17.42 8.04 -15.19
CA LEU A 59 18.64 7.99 -14.36
C LEU A 59 18.30 7.73 -12.88
N PRO A 60 19.09 6.91 -12.18
CA PRO A 60 18.89 6.64 -10.76
C PRO A 60 18.84 7.91 -9.89
N CYS A 61 19.64 8.94 -10.22
CA CYS A 61 19.65 10.20 -9.49
C CYS A 61 18.32 10.96 -9.61
N PHE A 62 17.65 10.91 -10.77
CA PHE A 62 16.33 11.50 -10.93
C PHE A 62 15.28 10.71 -10.16
N THR A 63 15.33 9.37 -10.21
CA THR A 63 14.42 8.52 -9.44
C THR A 63 14.54 8.76 -7.94
N GLU A 64 15.75 8.88 -7.41
CA GLU A 64 15.97 9.26 -6.01
C GLU A 64 15.46 10.67 -5.71
N LEU A 65 15.73 11.65 -6.58
CA LEU A 65 15.19 13.02 -6.43
C LEU A 65 13.65 13.00 -6.40
N PHE A 66 13.02 12.26 -7.32
CA PHE A 66 11.58 12.08 -7.39
C PHE A 66 11.02 11.48 -6.10
N LEU A 67 11.66 10.45 -5.53
CA LEU A 67 11.23 9.82 -4.29
C LEU A 67 11.45 10.71 -3.06
N THR A 68 12.54 11.49 -3.01
CA THR A 68 12.78 12.43 -1.88
C THR A 68 11.76 13.56 -1.83
N LYS A 69 11.15 13.93 -2.96
CA LYS A 69 10.08 14.94 -3.01
C LYS A 69 8.70 14.38 -2.65
N TYR A 70 8.58 13.07 -2.39
CA TYR A 70 7.33 12.44 -1.99
C TYR A 70 6.59 13.17 -0.85
N PRO A 71 7.23 13.59 0.26
CA PRO A 71 6.55 14.28 1.36
C PRO A 71 5.91 15.62 0.95
N CYS A 72 6.36 16.21 -0.16
CA CYS A 72 5.86 17.49 -0.66
C CYS A 72 4.69 17.33 -1.66
N ARG A 73 4.32 16.10 -2.03
CA ARG A 73 3.25 15.85 -3.00
C ARG A 73 1.88 15.72 -2.34
N PRO A 74 0.80 16.02 -3.06
CA PRO A 74 -0.53 15.63 -2.63
C PRO A 74 -0.59 14.12 -2.43
N PRO A 75 -1.12 13.64 -1.30
CA PRO A 75 -1.38 12.22 -1.11
C PRO A 75 -2.32 11.71 -2.21
N LEU A 76 -2.13 10.46 -2.65
CA LEU A 76 -2.97 9.86 -3.68
C LEU A 76 -3.86 8.78 -3.09
N LEU A 77 -5.09 8.71 -3.60
CA LEU A 77 -5.92 7.52 -3.53
C LEU A 77 -5.43 6.54 -4.58
N LEU A 78 -5.41 5.26 -4.23
CA LEU A 78 -5.22 4.18 -5.19
C LEU A 78 -6.43 3.26 -5.16
N PHE A 79 -6.97 2.97 -6.34
CA PHE A 79 -8.01 1.98 -6.57
C PHE A 79 -7.39 0.79 -7.31
N THR A 80 -7.42 -0.37 -6.66
CA THR A 80 -6.97 -1.64 -7.25
C THR A 80 -8.16 -2.58 -7.36
N PHE A 81 -8.43 -3.07 -8.55
CA PHE A 81 -9.50 -4.04 -8.76
C PHE A 81 -9.18 -4.97 -9.92
N GLU A 82 -9.87 -6.08 -9.93
CA GLU A 82 -9.73 -7.13 -10.93
C GLU A 82 -10.98 -7.11 -11.83
N ASN A 83 -10.76 -7.21 -13.13
CA ASN A 83 -11.84 -7.44 -14.08
C ASN A 83 -11.35 -8.41 -15.16
N LYS A 84 -12.09 -9.51 -15.34
CA LYS A 84 -11.69 -10.64 -16.19
C LYS A 84 -10.26 -11.08 -15.86
N GLU A 85 -9.37 -11.12 -16.84
CA GLU A 85 -7.99 -11.57 -16.71
C GLU A 85 -7.01 -10.42 -16.42
N SER A 86 -7.48 -9.29 -15.89
CA SER A 86 -6.65 -8.10 -15.73
C SER A 86 -6.85 -7.45 -14.37
N ILE A 87 -5.74 -6.97 -13.81
CA ILE A 87 -5.70 -6.13 -12.62
C ILE A 87 -5.49 -4.69 -13.08
N PHE A 88 -6.36 -3.82 -12.61
CA PHE A 88 -6.40 -2.42 -12.93
C PHE A 88 -5.93 -1.60 -11.73
N PHE A 89 -5.13 -0.58 -12.03
CA PHE A 89 -4.66 0.40 -11.07
C PHE A 89 -5.07 1.79 -11.55
N PHE A 90 -5.76 2.51 -10.68
CA PHE A 90 -6.21 3.87 -10.91
C PHE A 90 -5.82 4.71 -9.71
N SER A 91 -5.37 5.95 -9.92
CA SER A 91 -5.10 6.88 -8.82
C SER A 91 -5.76 8.23 -9.01
N ALA A 92 -6.12 8.87 -7.91
CA ALA A 92 -6.61 10.23 -7.92
C ALA A 92 -5.92 11.03 -6.80
N PRO A 93 -5.64 12.33 -6.99
CA PRO A 93 -5.19 13.15 -5.88
C PRO A 93 -6.26 13.19 -4.79
N GLN A 94 -5.86 13.07 -3.53
CA GLN A 94 -6.76 13.35 -2.42
C GLN A 94 -7.15 14.83 -2.46
N PRO A 95 -8.45 15.16 -2.48
CA PRO A 95 -8.93 16.53 -2.54
C PRO A 95 -8.58 17.26 -1.24
N ARG A 96 -8.10 18.49 -1.35
CA ARG A 96 -7.86 19.37 -0.20
C ARG A 96 -9.11 20.20 0.03
N ASN A 97 -9.87 19.89 1.09
CA ASN A 97 -11.17 20.49 1.41
C ASN A 97 -12.20 20.32 0.27
N PRO A 98 -12.63 19.08 -0.05
CA PRO A 98 -13.69 18.89 -1.02
C PRO A 98 -14.97 19.59 -0.55
N GLY A 99 -15.66 20.28 -1.47
CA GLY A 99 -17.04 20.74 -1.25
C GLY A 99 -18.04 19.60 -1.48
N ASP A 100 -19.28 19.79 -1.03
CA ASP A 100 -20.39 18.95 -1.47
C ASP A 100 -20.51 19.07 -3.01
N ASP A 101 -20.57 17.92 -3.69
CA ASP A 101 -20.54 17.76 -5.17
C ASP A 101 -19.16 17.74 -5.85
N SER A 102 -18.08 17.55 -5.08
CA SER A 102 -16.77 17.29 -5.66
C SER A 102 -16.74 15.99 -6.48
N SER A 103 -16.10 16.01 -7.64
CA SER A 103 -15.86 14.83 -8.48
C SER A 103 -14.38 14.68 -8.83
N LEU A 104 -13.89 13.45 -8.89
CA LEU A 104 -12.53 13.12 -9.30
C LEU A 104 -12.54 12.16 -10.48
N VAL A 105 -11.67 12.43 -11.45
CA VAL A 105 -11.38 11.51 -12.55
C VAL A 105 -10.02 10.86 -12.27
N PRO A 106 -9.98 9.58 -11.88
CA PRO A 106 -8.73 8.93 -11.58
C PRO A 106 -7.91 8.66 -12.85
N ALA A 107 -6.62 8.89 -12.75
CA ALA A 107 -5.67 8.52 -13.78
C ALA A 107 -5.44 7.00 -13.76
N ARG A 108 -5.75 6.35 -14.88
CA ARG A 108 -5.37 4.95 -15.12
C ARG A 108 -3.85 4.80 -15.22
N TYR A 109 -3.30 3.82 -14.50
CA TYR A 109 -1.93 3.32 -14.68
C TYR A 109 -1.91 2.09 -15.60
N ASN A 110 -0.80 1.36 -15.62
CA ASN A 110 -0.63 0.18 -16.47
C ASN A 110 -1.49 -0.99 -15.98
N VAL A 111 -2.07 -1.72 -16.94
CA VAL A 111 -2.84 -2.94 -16.68
C VAL A 111 -1.89 -4.10 -16.51
N HIS A 112 -2.10 -4.88 -15.47
CA HIS A 112 -1.39 -6.14 -15.31
C HIS A 112 -2.30 -7.27 -15.74
N ARG A 113 -1.90 -8.00 -16.78
CA ARG A 113 -2.58 -9.26 -17.12
C ARG A 113 -2.28 -10.28 -16.04
N LYS A 114 -3.28 -11.08 -15.70
CA LYS A 114 -3.05 -12.27 -14.89
C LYS A 114 -2.19 -13.23 -15.69
N HIS A 115 -1.28 -13.91 -15.00
CA HIS A 115 -0.59 -15.05 -15.59
C HIS A 115 -1.47 -16.29 -15.59
N TYR A 116 -2.45 -16.35 -14.68
CA TYR A 116 -3.42 -17.45 -14.58
C TYR A 116 -4.87 -16.93 -14.49
N PRO A 117 -5.75 -17.30 -15.44
CA PRO A 117 -7.09 -16.71 -15.57
C PRO A 117 -8.16 -17.32 -14.64
N LYS A 118 -7.84 -17.64 -13.38
CA LYS A 118 -8.82 -18.20 -12.43
C LYS A 118 -9.59 -17.14 -11.62
N ASP A 119 -10.84 -17.44 -11.29
CA ASP A 119 -11.90 -16.54 -10.77
C ASP A 119 -12.02 -16.42 -9.23
N TYR A 120 -10.94 -16.59 -8.46
CA TYR A 120 -11.03 -16.44 -6.99
C TYR A 120 -10.98 -14.97 -6.55
N SER A 121 -10.71 -14.60 -5.28
CA SER A 121 -10.47 -13.19 -4.87
C SER A 121 -9.00 -12.97 -4.49
N VAL A 122 -8.33 -11.94 -5.02
CA VAL A 122 -6.91 -11.65 -4.68
C VAL A 122 -6.93 -10.85 -3.39
N ARG A 123 -6.30 -11.33 -2.32
CA ARG A 123 -5.99 -10.43 -1.19
C ARG A 123 -4.86 -9.50 -1.63
N VAL A 124 -5.20 -8.24 -1.88
CA VAL A 124 -4.24 -7.18 -2.21
C VAL A 124 -3.74 -6.59 -0.90
N GLY A 125 -2.42 -6.66 -0.67
CA GLY A 125 -1.79 -6.03 0.48
C GLY A 125 -1.82 -4.51 0.39
N SER A 126 -1.69 -3.84 1.54
CA SER A 126 -1.59 -2.38 1.60
C SER A 126 -0.39 -1.90 0.77
N PRO A 127 -0.53 -0.85 -0.06
CA PRO A 127 0.59 -0.31 -0.83
C PRO A 127 1.68 0.21 0.11
N LEU A 128 2.94 -0.04 -0.22
CA LEU A 128 4.07 0.48 0.53
C LEU A 128 5.20 0.90 -0.41
N GLY A 129 5.64 2.16 -0.29
CA GLY A 129 6.70 2.71 -1.13
C GLY A 129 6.41 2.63 -2.63
N GLY A 130 5.14 2.71 -3.02
CA GLY A 130 4.67 2.60 -4.39
C GLY A 130 4.61 1.20 -4.97
N PHE A 131 4.82 0.18 -4.14
CA PHE A 131 4.67 -1.21 -4.53
C PHE A 131 3.45 -1.83 -3.88
N ILE A 132 2.90 -2.84 -4.55
CA ILE A 132 1.77 -3.63 -4.07
C ILE A 132 2.20 -5.08 -4.06
N CYS A 133 2.04 -5.72 -2.90
CA CYS A 133 2.28 -7.14 -2.75
C CYS A 133 0.95 -7.88 -2.76
N ARG A 134 0.89 -8.97 -3.53
CA ARG A 134 -0.29 -9.83 -3.64
C ARG A 134 0.11 -11.28 -3.82
N GLN A 135 -0.83 -12.17 -3.51
CA GLN A 135 -0.74 -13.56 -3.92
C GLN A 135 -1.24 -13.71 -5.36
N ASP A 136 -0.58 -14.55 -6.17
CA ASP A 136 -1.11 -14.96 -7.47
C ASP A 136 -2.05 -16.16 -7.31
N LYS A 137 -3.21 -16.13 -7.95
CA LYS A 137 -4.23 -17.16 -7.79
C LYS A 137 -3.95 -18.45 -8.54
N GLY A 138 -3.10 -18.40 -9.55
CA GLY A 138 -2.72 -19.62 -10.29
C GLY A 138 -2.03 -20.64 -9.40
N LYS A 139 -1.34 -20.14 -8.37
CA LYS A 139 -0.54 -20.92 -7.44
C LYS A 139 -0.43 -20.15 -6.13
N VAL A 140 -1.12 -20.62 -5.10
CA VAL A 140 -1.17 -19.98 -3.76
C VAL A 140 0.23 -19.71 -3.17
N ASP A 141 1.23 -20.47 -3.58
CA ASP A 141 2.63 -20.29 -3.13
C ASP A 141 3.39 -19.18 -3.90
N THR A 142 2.75 -18.55 -4.88
CA THR A 142 3.33 -17.51 -5.73
C THR A 142 2.92 -16.14 -5.26
N ILE A 143 3.91 -15.29 -5.01
CA ILE A 143 3.71 -13.91 -4.55
C ILE A 143 4.27 -12.98 -5.61
N VAL A 144 3.49 -11.94 -5.89
CA VAL A 144 3.82 -10.94 -6.90
C VAL A 144 3.93 -9.59 -6.24
N VAL A 145 5.03 -8.90 -6.52
CA VAL A 145 5.20 -7.50 -6.16
C VAL A 145 5.12 -6.69 -7.44
N SER A 146 4.23 -5.71 -7.48
CA SER A 146 4.02 -4.87 -8.66
C SER A 146 4.27 -3.41 -8.35
N ASN A 147 4.77 -2.71 -9.36
CA ASN A 147 4.79 -1.26 -9.41
C ASN A 147 3.66 -0.80 -10.36
N PRO A 148 2.56 -0.23 -9.83
CA PRO A 148 1.47 0.28 -10.66
C PRO A 148 1.94 1.33 -11.67
N VAL A 149 2.84 2.22 -11.27
CA VAL A 149 3.35 3.31 -12.10
C VAL A 149 4.12 2.73 -13.28
N THR A 150 5.11 1.86 -13.05
CA THR A 150 5.93 1.30 -14.13
C THR A 150 5.17 0.26 -14.95
N GLY A 151 4.20 -0.44 -14.34
CA GLY A 151 3.51 -1.58 -14.94
C GLY A 151 4.30 -2.87 -14.86
N GLU A 152 5.42 -2.85 -14.15
CA GLU A 152 6.30 -4.01 -14.00
C GLU A 152 5.92 -4.80 -12.75
N SER A 153 6.20 -6.10 -12.81
CA SER A 153 5.99 -7.02 -11.71
C SER A 153 7.14 -8.00 -11.62
N ILE A 154 7.44 -8.43 -10.41
CA ILE A 154 8.36 -9.54 -10.14
C ILE A 154 7.60 -10.67 -9.48
N PHE A 155 7.95 -11.89 -9.89
CA PHE A 155 7.49 -13.12 -9.28
C PHE A 155 8.50 -13.53 -8.25
N LEU A 156 8.07 -13.61 -7.00
CA LEU A 156 8.92 -14.15 -5.97
C LEU A 156 9.01 -15.68 -6.16
N PRO A 157 10.14 -16.29 -5.76
CA PRO A 157 10.26 -17.74 -5.71
C PRO A 157 9.07 -18.35 -4.98
N GLU A 158 8.76 -19.60 -5.30
CA GLU A 158 7.67 -20.30 -4.65
C GLU A 158 7.97 -20.51 -3.17
N VAL A 159 6.98 -20.24 -2.33
CA VAL A 159 7.10 -20.50 -0.92
C VAL A 159 6.89 -21.99 -0.68
N LYS A 160 7.90 -22.65 -0.11
CA LYS A 160 7.79 -24.07 0.20
C LYS A 160 6.75 -24.28 1.30
N SER A 161 5.72 -25.06 0.98
CA SER A 161 4.74 -25.57 1.93
C SER A 161 4.96 -27.06 2.18
N LYS A 162 4.81 -27.51 3.42
CA LYS A 162 4.87 -28.95 3.78
C LYS A 162 3.51 -29.64 3.62
N ASN A 163 2.41 -28.87 3.68
CA ASN A 163 1.04 -29.36 3.69
C ASN A 163 0.20 -28.67 2.59
N ILE A 164 -0.76 -29.41 2.03
CA ILE A 164 -1.65 -28.95 0.96
C ILE A 164 -2.66 -27.91 1.45
N ASN A 165 -2.99 -27.91 2.75
CA ASN A 165 -4.01 -27.05 3.34
C ASN A 165 -3.47 -25.75 3.97
N ILE A 166 -2.17 -25.46 3.80
CA ILE A 166 -1.59 -24.22 4.33
C ILE A 166 -2.10 -23.03 3.50
N GLN A 167 -2.73 -22.09 4.19
CA GLN A 167 -3.00 -20.76 3.67
C GLN A 167 -1.85 -19.82 4.03
N MET A 168 -1.69 -18.77 3.23
CA MET A 168 -0.68 -17.77 3.49
C MET A 168 -1.10 -16.38 3.09
N ILE A 169 -0.63 -15.40 3.87
CA ILE A 169 -0.86 -13.98 3.60
C ILE A 169 0.51 -13.28 3.50
N PRO A 170 0.83 -12.67 2.36
CA PRO A 170 2.03 -11.87 2.22
C PRO A 170 1.80 -10.44 2.75
N PHE A 171 2.81 -9.91 3.41
CA PHE A 171 2.88 -8.54 3.90
C PHE A 171 4.17 -7.90 3.42
N LEU A 172 4.06 -6.68 2.89
CA LEU A 172 5.22 -5.89 2.50
C LEU A 172 5.65 -5.00 3.68
N GLY A 173 6.93 -5.08 4.04
CA GLY A 173 7.57 -4.23 5.03
C GLY A 173 8.76 -3.48 4.43
N TYR A 174 9.09 -2.32 5.00
CA TYR A 174 10.21 -1.50 4.57
C TYR A 174 11.09 -1.13 5.75
N ASP A 175 12.38 -1.41 5.66
CA ASP A 175 13.40 -0.94 6.60
C ASP A 175 13.91 0.44 6.14
N PRO A 176 13.57 1.54 6.84
CA PRO A 176 13.99 2.88 6.44
C PRO A 176 15.48 3.13 6.64
N ILE A 177 16.18 2.34 7.47
CA ILE A 177 17.60 2.53 7.77
C ILE A 177 18.45 1.90 6.67
N ASN A 178 18.21 0.62 6.36
CA ASN A 178 18.90 -0.06 5.28
C ASN A 178 18.28 0.19 3.90
N LYS A 179 17.18 0.97 3.84
CA LYS A 179 16.39 1.29 2.64
C LYS A 179 15.98 0.05 1.86
N GLN A 180 15.50 -0.97 2.57
CA GLN A 180 15.30 -2.30 2.01
C GLN A 180 13.87 -2.79 2.23
N PHE A 181 13.24 -3.30 1.17
CA PHE A 181 11.95 -3.96 1.27
C PHE A 181 12.12 -5.44 1.64
N LYS A 182 11.22 -5.93 2.49
CA LYS A 182 11.09 -7.35 2.81
C LYS A 182 9.64 -7.78 2.70
N VAL A 183 9.42 -9.01 2.28
CA VAL A 183 8.11 -9.65 2.24
C VAL A 183 8.07 -10.69 3.34
N LEU A 184 7.13 -10.54 4.27
CA LEU A 184 6.79 -11.53 5.28
C LEU A 184 5.58 -12.33 4.80
N CYS A 185 5.68 -13.64 4.81
CA CYS A 185 4.60 -14.56 4.52
C CYS A 185 4.23 -15.32 5.76
N VAL A 186 3.07 -14.98 6.30
CA VAL A 186 2.49 -15.67 7.45
C VAL A 186 1.73 -16.87 6.93
N LYS A 187 2.14 -18.06 7.36
CA LYS A 187 1.47 -19.33 7.08
C LYS A 187 0.49 -19.65 8.21
N PHE A 188 -0.65 -20.21 7.86
CA PHE A 188 -1.63 -20.70 8.81
C PHE A 188 -2.46 -21.83 8.21
N GLU A 189 -2.90 -22.76 9.05
CA GLU A 189 -3.71 -23.92 8.68
C GLU A 189 -5.12 -23.82 9.28
N ASP A 190 -5.97 -24.83 9.04
CA ASP A 190 -7.26 -24.97 9.70
C ASP A 190 -7.12 -25.05 11.24
N VAL A 191 -8.23 -24.99 11.97
CA VAL A 191 -8.21 -24.94 13.44
C VAL A 191 -7.89 -26.31 14.04
N PRO A 192 -6.91 -26.43 14.96
CA PRO A 192 -6.05 -25.37 15.51
C PRO A 192 -4.82 -25.06 14.62
N ASN A 193 -4.47 -23.79 14.45
CA ASN A 193 -3.27 -23.43 13.68
C ASN A 193 -2.03 -23.99 14.38
N THR A 194 -1.31 -24.87 13.69
CA THR A 194 -0.04 -25.43 14.18
C THR A 194 1.19 -24.83 13.51
N SER A 195 1.01 -23.99 12.47
CA SER A 195 2.13 -23.40 11.74
C SER A 195 2.79 -22.29 12.56
N ASP A 196 4.00 -22.58 13.01
CA ASP A 196 4.92 -21.63 13.64
C ASP A 196 6.02 -21.14 12.66
N ASP A 197 6.09 -21.73 11.46
CA ASP A 197 7.09 -21.44 10.45
C ASP A 197 6.58 -20.40 9.43
N HIS A 198 7.01 -19.15 9.59
CA HIS A 198 6.74 -18.10 8.61
C HIS A 198 7.95 -17.92 7.69
N GLN A 199 7.75 -17.25 6.55
CA GLN A 199 8.79 -17.10 5.54
C GLN A 199 9.08 -15.63 5.30
N ILE A 200 10.35 -15.27 5.22
CA ILE A 200 10.77 -13.90 4.93
C ILE A 200 11.64 -13.91 3.68
N LEU A 201 11.42 -12.92 2.82
CA LEU A 201 12.25 -12.67 1.66
C LEU A 201 12.64 -11.20 1.60
N THR A 202 13.87 -10.94 1.20
CA THR A 202 14.38 -9.59 1.02
C THR A 202 14.42 -9.24 -0.46
N LEU A 203 13.88 -8.08 -0.84
CA LEU A 203 13.89 -7.60 -2.22
C LEU A 203 15.18 -6.81 -2.51
N GLY A 204 15.67 -6.90 -3.76
CA GLY A 204 16.80 -6.08 -4.25
C GLY A 204 18.16 -6.35 -3.63
N ASN A 205 18.35 -7.49 -2.95
CA ASN A 205 19.68 -7.91 -2.54
C ASN A 205 20.35 -8.66 -3.70
N ASN A 206 21.67 -8.47 -3.94
CA ASN A 206 22.45 -9.21 -4.95
C ASN A 206 22.59 -10.72 -4.63
N LYS A 207 21.91 -11.19 -3.58
CA LYS A 207 21.80 -12.60 -3.22
C LYS A 207 20.52 -13.15 -3.87
N LYS A 208 20.56 -14.38 -4.36
CA LYS A 208 19.38 -15.11 -4.86
C LYS A 208 18.21 -14.88 -3.90
N HIS A 209 17.04 -14.54 -4.45
CA HIS A 209 15.80 -14.39 -3.70
C HIS A 209 15.50 -15.72 -3.02
N LEU A 210 15.92 -15.87 -1.77
CA LEU A 210 15.76 -17.09 -1.01
C LEU A 210 14.86 -16.78 0.18
N TRP A 211 13.76 -17.52 0.24
CA TRP A 211 12.94 -17.57 1.43
C TRP A 211 13.74 -18.14 2.58
N ARG A 212 13.68 -17.47 3.72
CA ARG A 212 14.20 -17.97 4.98
C ARG A 212 13.05 -18.18 5.96
N THR A 213 13.13 -19.28 6.69
CA THR A 213 12.17 -19.58 7.74
C THR A 213 12.44 -18.71 8.96
N THR A 214 11.38 -18.19 9.56
CA THR A 214 11.38 -17.57 10.87
C THR A 214 10.33 -18.25 11.73
N LEU A 215 10.60 -18.37 13.03
CA LEU A 215 9.65 -18.93 13.97
C LEU A 215 8.80 -17.82 14.60
N CYS A 216 7.52 -18.08 14.74
CA CYS A 216 6.57 -17.20 15.40
C CYS A 216 5.47 -18.04 16.05
N LYS A 217 4.86 -17.54 17.12
CA LYS A 217 3.71 -18.22 17.73
C LYS A 217 2.60 -18.40 16.68
N PRO A 218 1.98 -19.58 16.53
CA PRO A 218 0.87 -19.78 15.59
C PRO A 218 -0.26 -18.79 15.82
N HIS A 219 -0.74 -18.17 14.75
CA HIS A 219 -1.83 -17.18 14.78
C HIS A 219 -2.50 -17.04 13.41
N TYR A 220 -3.66 -16.41 13.38
CA TYR A 220 -4.45 -16.16 12.17
C TYR A 220 -4.49 -14.67 11.86
N PRO A 221 -3.85 -14.19 10.77
CA PRO A 221 -3.92 -12.79 10.39
C PRO A 221 -5.35 -12.38 10.02
N LYS A 222 -5.83 -11.26 10.58
CA LYS A 222 -7.20 -10.73 10.39
C LYS A 222 -7.26 -9.45 9.57
N SER A 223 -6.12 -8.79 9.29
CA SER A 223 -6.04 -7.55 8.49
C SER A 223 -4.98 -7.61 7.39
N ASN A 224 -4.97 -6.62 6.49
CA ASN A 224 -3.94 -6.45 5.45
C ASN A 224 -2.62 -5.84 5.97
N GLY A 225 -2.61 -5.36 7.21
CA GLY A 225 -1.44 -4.81 7.88
C GLY A 225 -1.04 -3.42 7.40
N ILE A 226 -0.15 -2.78 8.17
CA ILE A 226 0.40 -1.46 7.93
C ILE A 226 1.86 -1.40 8.39
N CYS A 227 2.74 -0.79 7.60
CA CYS A 227 4.13 -0.59 7.99
C CYS A 227 4.34 0.87 8.43
N ILE A 228 4.79 1.07 9.67
CA ILE A 228 5.05 2.38 10.27
C ILE A 228 6.48 2.36 10.81
N ASP A 229 7.34 3.24 10.29
CA ASP A 229 8.72 3.45 10.74
C ASP A 229 9.55 2.15 10.92
N GLY A 230 9.43 1.23 9.97
CA GLY A 230 10.18 -0.03 9.99
C GLY A 230 9.55 -1.17 10.78
N ILE A 231 8.38 -0.96 11.38
CA ILE A 231 7.61 -2.01 12.03
C ILE A 231 6.34 -2.28 11.23
N LEU A 232 6.15 -3.54 10.86
CA LEU A 232 4.93 -4.04 10.24
C LEU A 232 3.96 -4.50 11.32
N TYR A 233 2.77 -3.89 11.34
CA TYR A 233 1.69 -4.21 12.27
C TYR A 233 0.55 -4.90 11.52
N TYR A 234 0.01 -5.97 12.09
CA TYR A 234 -1.22 -6.56 11.60
C TYR A 234 -2.02 -7.20 12.76
N SER A 235 -3.34 -7.15 12.66
CA SER A 235 -4.23 -7.78 13.62
C SER A 235 -4.24 -9.30 13.42
N ALA A 236 -4.34 -10.04 14.53
CA ALA A 236 -4.41 -11.50 14.51
C ALA A 236 -5.31 -12.05 15.64
N GLY A 237 -5.75 -13.29 15.45
CA GLY A 237 -6.44 -14.10 16.46
C GLY A 237 -5.79 -15.47 16.64
N PHE A 238 -6.19 -16.22 17.66
CA PHE A 238 -5.75 -17.60 17.91
C PHE A 238 -6.77 -18.64 17.43
N ASP A 239 -7.86 -18.19 16.83
CA ASP A 239 -8.91 -19.01 16.22
C ASP A 239 -9.39 -18.39 14.89
N TRP A 240 -10.27 -19.11 14.18
CA TRP A 240 -10.89 -18.63 12.94
C TRP A 240 -11.97 -17.56 13.12
N GLY A 241 -12.40 -17.28 14.35
CA GLY A 241 -13.38 -16.25 14.66
C GLY A 241 -12.97 -14.86 14.19
N THR A 242 -13.94 -13.94 14.18
CA THR A 242 -13.72 -12.57 13.71
C THR A 242 -12.98 -11.70 14.74
N ARG A 243 -12.81 -12.18 15.97
CA ARG A 243 -12.20 -11.43 17.06
C ARG A 243 -10.70 -11.26 16.86
N VAL A 244 -10.21 -10.05 17.13
CA VAL A 244 -8.78 -9.76 17.24
C VAL A 244 -8.34 -10.00 18.67
N SER A 245 -7.36 -10.88 18.87
CA SER A 245 -6.78 -11.19 20.18
C SER A 245 -5.48 -10.42 20.44
N THR A 246 -4.74 -10.10 19.37
CA THR A 246 -3.45 -9.42 19.47
C THR A 246 -3.17 -8.62 18.19
N ILE A 247 -2.37 -7.57 18.32
CA ILE A 247 -1.63 -7.01 17.18
C ILE A 247 -0.26 -7.67 17.15
N VAL A 248 0.10 -8.23 16.02
CA VAL A 248 1.45 -8.74 15.76
C VAL A 248 2.29 -7.61 15.20
N CYS A 249 3.48 -7.46 15.76
CA CYS A 249 4.45 -6.44 15.38
C CYS A 249 5.70 -7.17 14.88
N PHE A 250 6.06 -6.94 13.62
CA PHE A 250 7.25 -7.50 13.00
C PHE A 250 8.23 -6.36 12.70
N ASP A 251 9.34 -6.33 13.42
CA ASP A 251 10.44 -5.39 13.14
C ASP A 251 11.13 -5.84 11.85
N VAL A 252 10.99 -5.05 10.78
CA VAL A 252 11.44 -5.45 9.44
C VAL A 252 12.95 -5.61 9.39
N ARG A 253 13.70 -4.81 10.16
CA ARG A 253 15.16 -4.81 10.14
C ARG A 253 15.73 -6.02 10.87
N SER A 254 15.34 -6.19 12.13
CA SER A 254 15.82 -7.25 13.02
C SER A 254 15.10 -8.58 12.81
N GLU A 255 13.99 -8.57 12.08
CA GLU A 255 13.16 -9.74 11.74
C GLU A 255 12.59 -10.45 12.98
N LYS A 256 12.27 -9.66 14.01
CA LYS A 256 11.74 -10.15 15.28
C LYS A 256 10.26 -9.84 15.42
N PHE A 257 9.53 -10.83 15.92
CA PHE A 257 8.13 -10.68 16.29
C PHE A 257 8.00 -10.19 17.72
N SER A 258 7.02 -9.34 17.95
CA SER A 258 6.50 -8.95 19.25
C SER A 258 4.98 -8.82 19.16
N PHE A 259 4.31 -8.77 20.31
CA PHE A 259 2.85 -8.87 20.38
C PHE A 259 2.30 -7.82 21.33
N ILE A 260 1.28 -7.10 20.88
CA ILE A 260 0.49 -6.19 21.70
C ILE A 260 -0.84 -6.87 21.95
N ASN A 261 -1.03 -7.37 23.16
CA ASN A 261 -2.28 -8.00 23.56
C ASN A 261 -3.41 -6.96 23.54
N ILE A 262 -4.56 -7.37 23.01
CA ILE A 262 -5.76 -6.54 23.01
C ILE A 262 -6.60 -6.95 24.21
N ASP A 263 -6.96 -5.97 25.04
CA ASP A 263 -7.86 -6.21 26.17
C ASP A 263 -9.21 -6.71 25.66
N LEU A 264 -9.79 -7.70 26.36
CA LEU A 264 -11.10 -8.25 26.08
C LEU A 264 -12.17 -7.15 25.94
N CYS A 265 -12.05 -6.04 26.67
CA CYS A 265 -12.99 -4.92 26.66
C CYS A 265 -12.92 -4.02 25.41
N MET A 266 -11.89 -4.16 24.56
CA MET A 266 -11.76 -3.35 23.34
C MET A 266 -12.67 -3.84 22.20
N PHE A 267 -13.15 -5.09 22.24
CA PHE A 267 -14.07 -5.67 21.22
C PHE A 267 -13.65 -5.44 19.76
N MET A 268 -12.33 -5.49 19.49
CA MET A 268 -11.79 -5.36 18.15
C MET A 268 -12.06 -6.62 17.31
N THR A 269 -12.46 -6.44 16.05
CA THR A 269 -12.79 -7.51 15.11
C THR A 269 -12.00 -7.37 13.80
N CYS A 270 -12.13 -8.33 12.88
CA CYS A 270 -11.53 -8.30 11.56
C CYS A 270 -12.05 -7.15 10.66
N ALA A 271 -13.12 -6.45 11.07
CA ALA A 271 -13.59 -5.22 10.43
C ALA A 271 -12.79 -3.97 10.88
N CYS A 272 -11.85 -4.11 11.81
CA CYS A 272 -11.01 -3.03 12.29
C CYS A 272 -9.91 -2.70 11.27
N THR A 273 -9.78 -1.41 10.93
CA THR A 273 -8.71 -0.90 10.08
C THR A 273 -7.59 -0.34 10.94
N LEU A 274 -6.37 -0.87 10.77
CA LEU A 274 -5.17 -0.28 11.37
C LEU A 274 -4.74 0.95 10.57
N ILE A 275 -4.35 2.01 11.28
CA ILE A 275 -3.99 3.30 10.68
C ILE A 275 -2.68 3.82 11.26
N ASN A 276 -1.99 4.65 10.48
CA ASN A 276 -0.89 5.48 10.97
C ASN A 276 -1.46 6.81 11.43
N TYR A 277 -1.60 6.98 12.74
CA TYR A 277 -2.06 8.23 13.33
C TYR A 277 -0.87 9.05 13.83
N LYS A 278 -0.37 9.95 13.00
CA LYS A 278 0.75 10.86 13.32
C LYS A 278 2.02 10.12 13.82
N GLY A 279 2.37 9.02 13.15
CA GLY A 279 3.51 8.17 13.50
C GLY A 279 3.22 7.13 14.59
N LYS A 280 2.02 7.15 15.19
CA LYS A 280 1.59 6.13 16.16
C LYS A 280 0.67 5.11 15.49
N LEU A 281 0.71 3.87 15.97
CA LEU A 281 -0.28 2.87 15.60
C LEU A 281 -1.66 3.27 16.12
N GLY A 282 -2.63 3.34 15.23
CA GLY A 282 -4.04 3.50 15.58
C GLY A 282 -4.89 2.39 14.98
N ALA A 283 -6.13 2.33 15.44
CA ALA A 283 -7.13 1.40 14.98
C ALA A 283 -8.50 2.11 14.93
N LEU A 284 -9.29 1.80 13.90
CA LEU A 284 -10.64 2.32 13.73
C LEU A 284 -11.63 1.20 13.44
N GLN A 285 -12.81 1.29 14.05
CA GLN A 285 -13.89 0.34 13.80
C GLN A 285 -15.25 1.01 14.03
N PHE A 286 -16.25 0.67 13.22
CA PHE A 286 -17.64 0.97 13.54
C PHE A 286 -18.20 -0.01 14.57
N THR A 287 -18.98 0.48 15.53
CA THR A 287 -19.74 -0.38 16.44
C THR A 287 -20.90 -1.05 15.71
N LEU A 288 -21.29 -2.22 16.20
CA LEU A 288 -22.52 -2.90 15.76
C LEU A 288 -23.77 -2.36 16.48
N SER A 289 -23.60 -1.44 17.44
CA SER A 289 -24.71 -0.82 18.19
C SER A 289 -25.50 0.16 17.34
N ASN A 290 -26.75 0.43 17.77
CA ASN A 290 -27.56 1.54 17.24
C ASN A 290 -27.76 2.58 18.36
N PRO A 291 -27.37 3.86 18.18
CA PRO A 291 -26.73 4.43 17.01
C PRO A 291 -25.31 3.87 16.78
N ARG A 292 -24.94 3.75 15.50
CA ARG A 292 -23.60 3.34 15.08
C ARG A 292 -22.61 4.41 15.51
N CYS A 293 -21.50 3.98 16.11
CA CYS A 293 -20.42 4.88 16.53
C CYS A 293 -19.13 4.47 15.84
N LEU A 294 -18.26 5.44 15.55
CA LEU A 294 -16.88 5.18 15.19
C LEU A 294 -16.05 5.12 16.46
N VAL A 295 -15.39 4.00 16.71
CA VAL A 295 -14.42 3.85 17.79
C VAL A 295 -13.02 4.01 17.23
N SER A 296 -12.22 4.81 17.92
CA SER A 296 -10.82 5.03 17.62
C SER A 296 -9.97 4.64 18.80
N TRP A 297 -8.92 3.87 18.52
CA TRP A 297 -7.86 3.59 19.47
C TRP A 297 -6.53 4.10 18.95
N VAL A 298 -5.73 4.71 19.81
CA VAL A 298 -4.35 5.11 19.49
C VAL A 298 -3.43 4.52 20.55
N LEU A 299 -2.36 3.86 20.10
CA LEU A 299 -1.38 3.26 20.98
C LEU A 299 -0.50 4.35 21.59
N GLU A 300 -0.54 4.48 22.91
CA GLU A 300 0.29 5.45 23.64
C GLU A 300 1.62 4.86 24.08
N ASP A 301 1.60 3.60 24.53
CA ASP A 301 2.78 2.89 25.00
C ASP A 301 2.65 1.41 24.64
N ALA A 302 3.49 0.94 23.71
CA ALA A 302 3.51 -0.45 23.27
C ALA A 302 3.97 -1.41 24.37
N GLY A 303 4.97 -1.02 25.17
CA GLY A 303 5.52 -1.86 26.24
C GLY A 303 4.54 -2.09 27.39
N LYS A 304 3.67 -1.11 27.65
CA LYS A 304 2.60 -1.21 28.65
C LYS A 304 1.24 -1.60 28.06
N CYS A 305 1.15 -1.87 26.76
CA CYS A 305 -0.11 -2.14 26.05
C CYS A 305 -1.19 -1.07 26.32
N LYS A 306 -0.79 0.20 26.43
CA LYS A 306 -1.69 1.31 26.79
C LYS A 306 -2.28 1.95 25.55
N TRP A 307 -3.61 1.94 25.46
CA TRP A 307 -4.37 2.57 24.38
C TRP A 307 -5.20 3.74 24.90
N SER A 308 -5.25 4.84 24.14
CA SER A 308 -6.28 5.86 24.29
C SER A 308 -7.49 5.48 23.42
N LYS A 309 -8.70 5.64 23.96
CA LYS A 309 -9.96 5.29 23.27
C LYS A 309 -10.83 6.54 23.13
N CYS A 310 -11.31 6.79 21.91
CA CYS A 310 -12.31 7.80 21.62
C CYS A 310 -13.50 7.16 20.90
N VAL A 311 -14.70 7.62 21.20
CA VAL A 311 -15.94 7.16 20.56
C VAL A 311 -16.66 8.36 19.98
N TYR A 312 -16.97 8.30 18.69
CA TYR A 312 -17.65 9.35 17.95
C TYR A 312 -19.01 8.83 17.49
N THR A 313 -20.08 9.46 17.93
CA THR A 313 -21.43 9.13 17.46
C THR A 313 -21.60 9.58 16.02
N ILE A 314 -22.09 8.70 15.17
CA ILE A 314 -22.32 9.03 13.77
C ILE A 314 -23.63 9.84 13.64
N PRO A 315 -23.62 10.99 12.95
CA PRO A 315 -24.81 11.82 12.72
C PRO A 315 -25.96 11.07 12.04
N PRO A 316 -27.22 11.41 12.37
CA PRO A 316 -28.39 10.87 11.67
C PRO A 316 -28.35 11.08 10.15
N LEU A 317 -27.74 12.19 9.70
CA LEU A 317 -27.54 12.53 8.29
C LEU A 317 -26.73 11.47 7.51
N TRP A 318 -25.96 10.61 8.21
CA TRP A 318 -25.22 9.50 7.62
C TRP A 318 -26.10 8.62 6.72
N ASN A 319 -27.28 8.24 7.19
CA ASN A 319 -28.18 7.35 6.45
C ASN A 319 -28.69 8.01 5.16
N ASN A 320 -28.82 9.34 5.14
CA ASN A 320 -29.27 10.09 3.97
C ASN A 320 -28.16 10.21 2.92
N ILE A 321 -26.90 10.35 3.35
CA ILE A 321 -25.74 10.56 2.47
C ILE A 321 -25.22 9.23 1.90
N VAL A 322 -25.14 8.21 2.74
CA VAL A 322 -24.57 6.89 2.42
C VAL A 322 -25.64 5.93 1.88
N GLY A 323 -26.92 6.18 2.17
CA GLY A 323 -28.01 5.29 1.81
C GLY A 323 -27.89 3.93 2.49
N ARG A 324 -28.08 2.85 1.73
CA ARG A 324 -27.95 1.45 2.19
C ARG A 324 -26.55 0.84 1.95
N SER A 325 -25.57 1.64 1.54
CA SER A 325 -24.24 1.12 1.19
C SER A 325 -23.44 0.76 2.43
N ASP A 326 -22.91 -0.46 2.48
CA ASP A 326 -21.92 -0.86 3.48
C ASP A 326 -20.57 -0.21 3.13
N LEU A 327 -20.11 0.67 4.02
CA LEU A 327 -18.84 1.39 3.90
C LEU A 327 -17.78 0.78 4.79
N ASP A 328 -16.60 0.59 4.21
CA ASP A 328 -15.40 0.23 4.92
C ASP A 328 -14.54 1.45 5.22
N ILE A 329 -13.78 1.35 6.31
CA ILE A 329 -12.77 2.32 6.66
C ILE A 329 -11.52 2.06 5.83
N VAL A 330 -11.21 2.99 4.94
CA VAL A 330 -9.97 2.97 4.13
C VAL A 330 -8.78 3.39 4.98
N GLY A 331 -8.96 4.42 5.82
CA GLY A 331 -7.91 4.94 6.69
C GLY A 331 -8.22 6.35 7.18
N VAL A 332 -7.16 7.09 7.54
CA VAL A 332 -7.25 8.48 8.03
C VAL A 332 -6.28 9.37 7.25
N THR A 333 -6.74 10.54 6.83
CA THR A 333 -5.90 11.56 6.19
C THR A 333 -4.96 12.22 7.20
N SER A 334 -3.91 12.91 6.74
CA SER A 334 -3.04 13.70 7.61
C SER A 334 -3.79 14.80 8.39
N GLY A 335 -4.94 15.26 7.87
CA GLY A 335 -5.85 16.19 8.52
C GLY A 335 -6.70 15.57 9.64
N GLY A 336 -6.71 14.23 9.76
CA GLY A 336 -7.52 13.51 10.74
C GLY A 336 -8.94 13.16 10.28
N GLU A 337 -9.22 13.29 8.97
CA GLU A 337 -10.50 12.87 8.39
C GLU A 337 -10.46 11.37 8.12
N VAL A 338 -11.53 10.68 8.45
CA VAL A 338 -11.71 9.25 8.21
C VAL A 338 -12.24 9.07 6.79
N VAL A 339 -11.50 8.32 5.98
CA VAL A 339 -11.88 8.06 4.59
C VAL A 339 -12.59 6.72 4.51
N LEU A 340 -13.73 6.71 3.82
CA LEU A 340 -14.61 5.56 3.70
C LEU A 340 -14.92 5.27 2.22
N ALA A 341 -15.06 4.00 1.89
CA ALA A 341 -15.38 3.55 0.53
C ALA A 341 -16.17 2.24 0.57
N THR A 342 -16.88 1.92 -0.52
CA THR A 342 -17.51 0.62 -0.69
C THR A 342 -16.49 -0.44 -1.12
N MET A 343 -16.69 -1.70 -0.71
CA MET A 343 -15.86 -2.84 -1.16
C MET A 343 -15.99 -3.17 -2.64
N HIS A 344 -17.04 -2.67 -3.30
CA HIS A 344 -17.34 -2.94 -4.70
C HIS A 344 -17.53 -1.63 -5.46
N LEU A 345 -17.15 -1.62 -6.74
CA LEU A 345 -17.46 -0.52 -7.64
C LEU A 345 -18.98 -0.49 -7.87
N LEU A 346 -19.64 0.51 -7.30
CA LEU A 346 -21.05 0.79 -7.50
C LEU A 346 -21.23 1.90 -8.55
N HIS A 347 -22.46 2.11 -9.00
CA HIS A 347 -22.80 3.28 -9.78
C HIS A 347 -23.88 4.08 -9.03
N PRO A 348 -23.58 5.30 -8.54
CA PRO A 348 -22.27 5.96 -8.55
C PRO A 348 -21.25 5.30 -7.59
N PHE A 349 -19.95 5.41 -7.88
CA PHE A 349 -18.87 5.04 -6.96
C PHE A 349 -18.37 6.30 -6.24
N CYS A 350 -18.42 6.31 -4.91
CA CYS A 350 -18.12 7.49 -4.10
C CYS A 350 -17.11 7.17 -3.00
N ILE A 351 -16.29 8.16 -2.67
CA ILE A 351 -15.44 8.21 -1.49
C ILE A 351 -16.02 9.22 -0.52
N TYR A 352 -16.07 8.85 0.76
CA TYR A 352 -16.62 9.70 1.80
C TYR A 352 -15.51 10.12 2.76
N TYR A 353 -15.48 11.41 3.09
CA TYR A 353 -14.59 11.98 4.08
C TYR A 353 -15.42 12.37 5.29
N TYR A 354 -15.16 11.74 6.43
CA TYR A 354 -15.80 12.05 7.69
C TYR A 354 -14.82 12.79 8.59
N ASN A 355 -15.19 13.97 9.07
CA ASN A 355 -14.44 14.66 10.11
C ASN A 355 -15.09 14.39 11.47
N PRO A 356 -14.49 13.55 12.35
CA PRO A 356 -15.11 13.19 13.63
C PRO A 356 -15.19 14.35 14.63
N LYS A 357 -14.34 15.37 14.48
CA LYS A 357 -14.32 16.54 15.38
C LYS A 357 -15.35 17.59 14.99
N GLY A 358 -15.41 17.89 13.70
CA GLY A 358 -16.39 18.82 13.13
C GLY A 358 -17.77 18.18 12.91
N ASN A 359 -17.83 16.85 12.98
CA ASN A 359 -19.02 16.05 12.72
C ASN A 359 -19.60 16.27 11.32
N THR A 360 -18.73 16.52 10.35
CA THR A 360 -19.09 16.81 8.94
C THR A 360 -18.75 15.66 8.03
N PHE A 361 -19.50 15.53 6.93
CA PHE A 361 -19.27 14.54 5.89
C PHE A 361 -19.20 15.21 4.55
N ILE A 362 -18.27 14.76 3.73
CA ILE A 362 -18.17 15.17 2.34
C ILE A 362 -18.17 13.92 1.48
N ARG A 363 -19.01 13.94 0.43
CA ARG A 363 -19.08 12.89 -0.58
C ARG A 363 -18.36 13.34 -1.84
N VAL A 364 -17.45 12.51 -2.33
CA VAL A 364 -16.69 12.75 -3.56
C VAL A 364 -17.00 11.67 -4.57
N LEU A 365 -17.53 12.06 -5.72
CA LEU A 365 -17.84 11.16 -6.83
C LEU A 365 -16.55 10.75 -7.56
N ILE A 366 -16.39 9.46 -7.86
CA ILE A 366 -15.31 8.96 -8.71
C ILE A 366 -15.89 8.59 -10.08
N GLN A 367 -15.46 9.31 -11.11
CA GLN A 367 -15.91 9.11 -12.49
C GLN A 367 -14.97 8.19 -13.26
N GLY A 368 -15.43 7.65 -14.40
CA GLY A 368 -14.60 6.87 -15.33
C GLY A 368 -14.39 5.41 -14.93
N LEU A 369 -15.11 4.92 -13.91
CA LEU A 369 -15.11 3.53 -13.46
C LEU A 369 -16.45 2.80 -13.70
N GLU A 370 -17.37 3.43 -14.42
CA GLU A 370 -18.74 2.94 -14.66
C GLU A 370 -18.78 1.64 -15.47
N GLY A 371 -17.74 1.35 -16.25
CA GLY A 371 -17.60 0.10 -17.01
C GLY A 371 -17.22 -1.13 -16.16
N PHE A 372 -16.96 -0.96 -14.86
CA PHE A 372 -16.42 -2.01 -13.97
C PHE A 372 -17.35 -2.35 -12.80
N VAL A 373 -18.65 -2.06 -12.93
CA VAL A 373 -19.65 -2.24 -11.86
C VAL A 373 -19.62 -3.67 -11.29
N ARG A 374 -19.74 -3.78 -9.96
CA ARG A 374 -19.65 -4.99 -9.13
C ARG A 374 -18.26 -5.61 -8.98
N ALA A 375 -17.22 -5.09 -9.64
CA ALA A 375 -15.86 -5.53 -9.33
C ALA A 375 -15.49 -5.16 -7.89
N ARG A 376 -14.87 -6.09 -7.16
CA ARG A 376 -14.31 -5.82 -5.83
C ARG A 376 -13.15 -4.84 -5.97
N VAL A 377 -13.18 -3.76 -5.20
CA VAL A 377 -12.16 -2.71 -5.22
C VAL A 377 -11.46 -2.61 -3.87
N TYR A 378 -10.14 -2.54 -3.93
CA TYR A 378 -9.26 -2.21 -2.82
C TYR A 378 -8.87 -0.74 -2.97
N THR A 379 -9.43 0.08 -2.10
CA THR A 379 -9.05 1.49 -1.99
C THR A 379 -7.94 1.62 -0.97
N SER A 380 -6.94 2.45 -1.26
CA SER A 380 -5.83 2.73 -0.33
C SER A 380 -5.53 4.22 -0.30
N LEU A 381 -5.17 4.71 0.89
CA LEU A 381 -4.70 6.08 1.10
C LEU A 381 -3.19 6.18 0.91
N ASP A 382 -2.73 7.42 0.78
CA ASP A 382 -1.33 7.81 0.81
C ASP A 382 -0.43 6.97 -0.11
N TYR A 383 -0.97 6.65 -1.28
CA TYR A 383 -0.22 5.92 -2.29
C TYR A 383 0.92 6.80 -2.82
N ALA A 384 2.13 6.30 -2.68
CA ALA A 384 3.34 6.93 -3.19
C ALA A 384 3.65 6.45 -4.59
N GLU A 385 3.72 7.34 -5.58
CA GLU A 385 4.24 6.94 -6.89
C GLU A 385 5.74 6.60 -6.80
N ASN A 386 6.14 5.50 -7.44
CA ASN A 386 7.54 5.08 -7.48
C ASN A 386 7.98 4.82 -8.93
N LEU A 387 9.07 5.46 -9.35
CA LEU A 387 9.65 5.31 -10.69
C LEU A 387 10.70 4.20 -10.77
N LYS A 388 11.09 3.58 -9.65
CA LYS A 388 12.07 2.49 -9.65
C LYS A 388 11.58 1.31 -10.47
N HIS A 389 12.46 0.84 -11.34
CA HIS A 389 12.22 -0.34 -12.12
C HIS A 389 12.24 -1.59 -11.25
N MET A 390 11.31 -2.51 -11.49
CA MET A 390 11.22 -3.72 -10.70
C MET A 390 12.40 -4.68 -10.96
N THR A 391 13.12 -4.53 -12.07
CA THR A 391 14.33 -5.30 -12.41
C THR A 391 15.47 -5.09 -11.41
N GLU A 392 15.52 -3.94 -10.71
CA GLU A 392 16.45 -3.72 -9.59
C GLU A 392 16.20 -4.70 -8.45
N TYR A 393 14.95 -5.16 -8.31
CA TYR A 393 14.49 -6.09 -7.29
C TYR A 393 14.40 -7.54 -7.77
N ASP A 394 14.73 -7.82 -9.04
CA ASP A 394 14.60 -9.14 -9.69
C ASP A 394 15.94 -9.87 -9.89
N LYS A 395 17.07 -9.26 -9.49
CA LYS A 395 18.45 -9.74 -9.78
C LYS A 395 18.83 -11.11 -9.18
N GLY A 396 17.87 -11.91 -8.71
CA GLY A 396 18.06 -13.25 -8.19
C GLY A 396 17.10 -14.31 -8.74
N VAL A 397 16.17 -13.98 -9.65
CA VAL A 397 15.29 -14.97 -10.29
C VAL A 397 15.96 -15.42 -11.59
N ASN A 398 16.33 -16.70 -11.68
CA ASN A 398 16.76 -17.28 -12.95
C ASN A 398 15.64 -17.09 -13.97
N THR A 399 15.88 -16.23 -14.96
CA THR A 399 15.12 -16.19 -16.22
C THR A 399 15.38 -17.49 -16.97
N ASN A 400 14.71 -18.57 -16.56
CA ASN A 400 14.57 -19.79 -17.33
C ASN A 400 13.10 -20.17 -17.36
N ILE A 401 12.28 -19.38 -18.05
CA ILE A 401 11.00 -19.84 -18.60
C ILE A 401 10.86 -19.23 -20.00
N TYR A 402 11.42 -19.98 -20.96
CA TYR A 402 11.12 -20.15 -22.39
C TYR A 402 10.92 -18.95 -23.33
N SER A 403 11.82 -18.94 -24.33
CA SER A 403 11.68 -18.59 -25.74
C SER A 403 10.32 -18.90 -26.38
#